data_AF-A0A358ABV1-F1
#
_entry.id   AF-A0A358ABV1-F1
#
_cell.length_a   1.000
_cell.length_b   1.000
_cell.length_c   1.000
_cell.angle_alpha   90.00
_cell.angle_beta   90.00
_cell.angle_gamma   90.00
#
_symmetry.space_group_name_H-M   'P 1'
#
loop_
_entity.id
_entity.type
_entity.pdbx_description
1 polymer ?
#
loop_
_entity_poly.entity_id
_entity_poly.type
_entity_poly.pdbx_seq_one_letter_code
_entity_poly.pdbx_strand_id
1 'polypeptide(L)'
;MRKKQHFKFIFLVSVLLVFFGLGLAGFVETADTPSLKINNSAGTTTKTRKVTLYIKGTEDAKFMKVSNDVGFAEAEWEAYSSRKSWFVSFGAGTKIVYIRFKNAKGDVSNIYSGKIQLSAPKAMDVDFFINAEIDKSNKDKKISAKDTDSRYVNLDLTYSTGVEGYIASNDSNNFTDLEFKSITDRVAWVLSPGAGEKTIYIQFLNSNGQKETVSKKIIYNQPSVYLEEGTLMKGQGSTIYYYGFDGRLHPFLNSGVYHSWYKDFSNIRFLSNAKLSEYQIGPQVCVRPGTWLLKFKGLPKIYAVEPGCQLRPILSEAEAYLLYGSEWVKRVLELDLVHASNYNTLTYDITDVDLEIVDSDHDGVSKETEDKYGSSDKKLDTDGDGLADLEEINFWFSDPTNKDTDGDSYSDMPEILNGYPAAGYGNLNTLLADTYEYPIGSIIKNYADKKLYYRHSNGKYYYLGRDTNDKNFKNLNFDPKFVSLSPYNIDFMAEKKTFSNTEIIYPTEMLAGDIIKM
;
A
#
# COMPACT_ATOMS: atom_id res chain seq x y z
N MET A 1 20.21 40.18 89.55
CA MET A 1 18.96 40.41 88.77
C MET A 1 18.15 39.11 88.74
N ARG A 2 16.83 39.16 88.94
CA ARG A 2 15.98 37.97 89.16
C ARG A 2 14.62 38.10 88.46
N LYS A 3 14.18 36.98 87.84
CA LYS A 3 12.79 36.55 87.58
C LYS A 3 11.83 37.49 86.84
N LYS A 4 11.16 36.92 85.82
CA LYS A 4 9.68 36.92 85.77
C LYS A 4 9.13 35.51 85.54
N GLN A 5 8.23 35.13 86.44
CA GLN A 5 7.14 34.15 86.27
C GLN A 5 6.10 34.73 85.27
N HIS A 6 5.14 34.05 84.64
CA HIS A 6 4.63 32.66 84.64
C HIS A 6 3.98 32.39 83.24
N PHE A 7 3.22 31.33 82.88
CA PHE A 7 2.44 30.35 83.65
C PHE A 7 2.47 28.91 83.08
N LYS A 8 1.31 28.32 82.71
CA LYS A 8 1.05 26.91 82.34
C LYS A 8 0.08 26.81 81.14
N PHE A 9 0.19 25.74 80.36
CA PHE A 9 -0.78 24.63 80.46
C PHE A 9 -0.20 23.32 79.91
N ILE A 10 -0.56 22.20 80.53
CA ILE A 10 -0.19 20.84 80.10
C ILE A 10 -1.48 20.11 79.77
N PHE A 11 -1.51 19.38 78.66
CA PHE A 11 -2.41 18.24 78.52
C PHE A 11 -1.61 17.05 77.99
N LEU A 12 -1.79 15.90 78.66
CA LEU A 12 -1.05 14.67 78.39
C LEU A 12 -1.95 13.73 77.60
N VAL A 13 -1.50 13.26 76.43
CA VAL A 13 -2.11 12.10 75.75
C VAL A 13 -0.99 11.13 75.38
N SER A 14 -1.10 9.92 75.89
CA SER A 14 -0.10 8.87 75.74
C SER A 14 -0.06 8.34 74.31
N VAL A 15 1.14 8.27 73.70
CA VAL A 15 1.36 7.58 72.43
C VAL A 15 2.11 6.27 72.69
N LEU A 16 1.53 5.18 72.19
CA LEU A 16 2.08 3.84 72.28
C LEU A 16 3.26 3.69 71.29
N LEU A 17 4.37 3.13 71.75
CA LEU A 17 5.61 3.02 70.98
C LEU A 17 5.80 1.58 70.49
N VAL A 18 5.69 1.35 69.19
CA VAL A 18 6.06 0.08 68.54
C VAL A 18 6.93 0.39 67.31
N PHE A 19 8.04 -0.32 67.20
CA PHE A 19 9.07 -0.11 66.19
C PHE A 19 8.55 -0.30 64.76
N PHE A 20 8.96 0.60 63.86
CA PHE A 20 9.04 0.32 62.43
C PHE A 20 10.51 0.40 61.99
N GLY A 21 11.03 -0.70 61.45
CA GLY A 21 12.34 -0.71 60.81
C GLY A 21 12.27 0.02 59.48
N LEU A 22 13.10 1.06 59.32
CA LEU A 22 13.32 1.74 58.05
C LEU A 22 14.13 0.85 57.10
N GLY A 23 13.47 -0.10 56.46
CA GLY A 23 13.97 -0.69 55.23
C GLY A 23 13.84 0.33 54.12
N LEU A 24 14.96 0.82 53.57
CA LEU A 24 14.93 1.50 52.27
C LEU A 24 14.48 0.46 51.23
N ALA A 25 13.20 0.49 50.86
CA ALA A 25 12.76 -0.02 49.58
C ALA A 25 13.32 0.92 48.51
N GLY A 26 14.54 0.63 48.04
CA GLY A 26 14.97 1.14 46.75
C GLY A 26 13.96 0.68 45.72
N PHE A 27 13.27 1.61 45.08
CA PHE A 27 12.54 1.32 43.85
C PHE A 27 13.59 0.96 42.79
N VAL A 28 13.94 -0.31 42.72
CA VAL A 28 14.46 -0.90 41.50
C VAL A 28 13.30 -0.82 40.52
N GLU A 29 13.41 0.09 39.57
CA GLU A 29 12.56 0.11 38.39
C GLU A 29 12.73 -1.27 37.73
N THR A 30 11.69 -2.09 37.85
CA THR A 30 11.77 -3.51 37.49
C THR A 30 12.01 -3.62 35.99
N ALA A 31 12.96 -4.50 35.62
CA ALA A 31 13.51 -4.66 34.29
C ALA A 31 12.50 -4.52 33.13
N ASP A 32 13.03 -4.02 32.01
CA ASP A 32 12.35 -3.66 30.78
C ASP A 32 11.45 -4.79 30.21
N THR A 33 10.21 -4.84 30.70
CA THR A 33 9.26 -5.88 30.29
C THR A 33 8.64 -5.55 28.92
N PRO A 34 8.66 -6.49 27.96
CA PRO A 34 8.00 -6.30 26.68
C PRO A 34 6.50 -6.07 26.87
N SER A 35 5.91 -5.16 26.08
CA SER A 35 4.51 -4.78 26.23
C SER A 35 3.88 -4.26 24.93
N LEU A 36 2.55 -4.29 24.88
CA LEU A 36 1.74 -3.80 23.76
C LEU A 36 0.61 -2.92 24.29
N LYS A 37 0.65 -1.63 23.96
CA LYS A 37 -0.42 -0.66 24.22
C LYS A 37 -1.12 -0.28 22.92
N ILE A 38 -2.36 0.19 23.01
CA ILE A 38 -3.15 0.64 21.87
C ILE A 38 -3.57 2.10 22.12
N ASN A 39 -3.49 2.96 21.10
CA ASN A 39 -3.84 4.39 21.12
C ASN A 39 -3.24 5.17 22.30
N ASN A 40 -1.93 5.00 22.54
CA ASN A 40 -1.12 5.60 23.61
C ASN A 40 -1.72 5.45 25.04
N SER A 41 -2.59 4.45 25.26
CA SER A 41 -3.43 4.33 26.46
C SER A 41 -4.34 5.53 26.78
N ALA A 42 -4.36 6.59 25.95
CA ALA A 42 -5.17 7.79 26.15
C ALA A 42 -6.66 7.57 25.80
N GLY A 43 -6.94 6.59 24.93
CA GLY A 43 -8.30 6.17 24.59
C GLY A 43 -8.53 4.70 24.86
N THR A 44 -9.30 4.37 25.91
CA THR A 44 -9.78 2.99 26.14
C THR A 44 -10.84 2.56 25.13
N THR A 45 -11.40 3.50 24.36
CA THR A 45 -12.46 3.27 23.37
C THR A 45 -12.11 3.85 21.99
N THR A 46 -12.62 3.23 20.94
CA THR A 46 -12.62 3.74 19.55
C THR A 46 -13.98 3.47 18.89
N LYS A 47 -14.32 4.20 17.81
CA LYS A 47 -15.52 3.94 16.97
C LYS A 47 -15.18 3.22 15.66
N THR A 48 -13.90 3.21 15.28
CA THR A 48 -13.34 2.59 14.08
C THR A 48 -12.31 1.54 14.47
N ARG A 49 -12.02 0.61 13.56
CA ARG A 49 -11.08 -0.49 13.75
C ARG A 49 -9.62 -0.08 13.54
N LYS A 50 -9.36 1.01 12.82
CA LYS A 50 -8.00 1.56 12.66
C LYS A 50 -7.53 2.12 14.01
N VAL A 51 -6.42 1.60 14.50
CA VAL A 51 -5.78 1.95 15.77
C VAL A 51 -4.27 2.06 15.58
N THR A 52 -3.57 2.63 16.55
CA THR A 52 -2.10 2.61 16.61
C THR A 52 -1.64 1.74 17.75
N LEU A 53 -0.74 0.81 17.45
CA LEU A 53 -0.03 -0.02 18.40
C LEU A 53 1.24 0.69 18.86
N TYR A 54 1.53 0.57 20.15
CA TYR A 54 2.76 1.05 20.79
C TYR A 54 3.40 -0.17 21.44
N ILE A 55 4.57 -0.52 20.97
CA ILE A 55 5.23 -1.81 21.10
C ILE A 55 6.54 -1.59 21.85
N LYS A 56 6.80 -2.46 22.82
CA LYS A 56 8.09 -2.58 23.49
C LYS A 56 8.53 -4.04 23.39
N GLY A 57 9.61 -4.29 22.67
CA GLY A 57 10.17 -5.63 22.45
C GLY A 57 11.01 -6.14 23.61
N THR A 58 11.65 -7.31 23.41
CA THR A 58 12.85 -7.67 24.16
C THR A 58 14.04 -6.86 23.66
N GLU A 59 15.08 -6.75 24.49
CA GLU A 59 16.33 -6.06 24.16
C GLU A 59 16.92 -6.57 22.83
N ASP A 60 16.88 -7.89 22.61
CA ASP A 60 17.37 -8.60 21.42
C ASP A 60 16.35 -8.75 20.27
N ALA A 61 15.13 -8.22 20.39
CA ALA A 61 14.08 -8.39 19.39
C ALA A 61 14.43 -7.70 18.05
N LYS A 62 14.79 -8.47 17.03
CA LYS A 62 15.06 -7.97 15.67
C LYS A 62 13.82 -8.00 14.78
N PHE A 63 12.91 -8.94 15.03
CA PHE A 63 11.66 -9.11 14.29
C PHE A 63 10.47 -9.16 15.26
N MET A 64 9.30 -8.80 14.76
CA MET A 64 8.02 -8.94 15.45
C MET A 64 6.99 -9.65 14.57
N LYS A 65 5.94 -10.16 15.19
CA LYS A 65 4.79 -10.79 14.52
C LYS A 65 3.52 -10.36 15.25
N VAL A 66 2.62 -9.68 14.55
CA VAL A 66 1.42 -9.02 15.10
C VAL A 66 0.14 -9.65 14.56
N SER A 67 -0.89 -9.85 15.39
CA SER A 67 -2.12 -10.55 14.98
C SER A 67 -3.35 -10.15 15.80
N ASN A 68 -4.54 -10.26 15.20
CA ASN A 68 -5.82 -10.23 15.93
C ASN A 68 -6.22 -11.60 16.52
N ASP A 69 -5.57 -12.67 16.04
CA ASP A 69 -5.72 -14.05 16.52
C ASP A 69 -4.49 -14.49 17.33
N VAL A 70 -4.71 -15.24 18.41
CA VAL A 70 -3.65 -15.68 19.34
C VAL A 70 -2.74 -16.76 18.75
N GLY A 71 -3.19 -17.49 17.72
CA GLY A 71 -2.41 -18.51 17.00
C GLY A 71 -1.49 -17.93 15.93
N PHE A 72 -1.63 -16.65 15.58
CA PHE A 72 -0.84 -15.97 14.53
C PHE A 72 -0.94 -16.64 13.14
N ALA A 73 -2.07 -17.32 12.84
CA ALA A 73 -2.22 -18.19 11.68
C ALA A 73 -2.05 -17.48 10.31
N GLU A 74 -2.35 -16.18 10.23
CA GLU A 74 -2.26 -15.36 9.00
C GLU A 74 -1.24 -14.21 9.09
N ALA A 75 -0.55 -14.09 10.23
CA ALA A 75 0.47 -13.07 10.43
C ALA A 75 1.79 -13.54 9.81
N GLU A 76 2.68 -12.59 9.47
CA GLU A 76 4.06 -12.87 9.05
C GLU A 76 5.06 -12.30 10.07
N TRP A 77 6.33 -12.70 9.96
CA TRP A 77 7.42 -11.97 10.62
C TRP A 77 7.72 -10.70 9.83
N GLU A 78 7.94 -9.61 10.53
CA GLU A 78 8.33 -8.30 9.99
C GLU A 78 9.43 -7.71 10.89
N ALA A 79 10.20 -6.73 10.39
CA ALA A 79 11.18 -6.04 11.22
C ALA A 79 10.53 -5.45 12.49
N TYR A 80 11.28 -5.46 13.60
CA TYR A 80 10.83 -4.85 14.83
C TYR A 80 10.64 -3.34 14.65
N SER A 81 9.48 -2.82 15.08
CA SER A 81 9.24 -1.39 15.26
C SER A 81 8.47 -1.14 16.54
N SER A 82 8.73 -0.02 17.22
CA SER A 82 8.01 0.36 18.43
C SER A 82 6.59 0.87 18.17
N ARG A 83 6.20 1.15 16.92
CA ARG A 83 4.87 1.70 16.60
C ARG A 83 4.33 1.12 15.30
N LYS A 84 3.02 0.86 15.22
CA LYS A 84 2.39 0.27 14.02
C LYS A 84 0.93 0.69 13.87
N SER A 85 0.50 1.10 12.68
CA SER A 85 -0.94 1.23 12.38
C SER A 85 -1.56 -0.15 12.15
N TRP A 86 -2.72 -0.40 12.76
CA TRP A 86 -3.35 -1.72 12.79
C TRP A 86 -4.87 -1.65 12.68
N PHE A 87 -5.50 -2.69 12.14
CA PHE A 87 -6.95 -2.84 12.12
C PHE A 87 -7.39 -3.98 13.05
N VAL A 88 -8.15 -3.66 14.09
CA VAL A 88 -8.77 -4.68 14.96
C VAL A 88 -9.92 -5.41 14.26
N SER A 89 -10.37 -6.54 14.82
CA SER A 89 -11.48 -7.33 14.30
C SER A 89 -12.84 -6.61 14.40
N PHE A 90 -13.77 -6.94 13.49
CA PHE A 90 -15.12 -6.35 13.41
C PHE A 90 -16.00 -6.60 14.63
N GLY A 91 -17.03 -5.77 14.81
CA GLY A 91 -18.09 -5.91 15.82
C GLY A 91 -17.78 -5.16 17.11
N ALA A 92 -18.78 -4.54 17.74
CA ALA A 92 -18.61 -3.87 19.02
C ALA A 92 -18.09 -4.82 20.13
N GLY A 93 -17.37 -4.29 21.12
CA GLY A 93 -16.85 -5.03 22.27
C GLY A 93 -15.34 -4.87 22.48
N THR A 94 -14.78 -5.60 23.46
CA THR A 94 -13.34 -5.60 23.70
C THR A 94 -12.62 -6.33 22.56
N LYS A 95 -11.60 -5.67 22.02
CA LYS A 95 -10.67 -6.19 21.01
C LYS A 95 -9.33 -6.44 21.65
N ILE A 96 -8.65 -7.47 21.16
CA ILE A 96 -7.34 -7.89 21.63
C ILE A 96 -6.44 -7.97 20.39
N VAL A 97 -5.24 -7.42 20.51
CA VAL A 97 -4.15 -7.60 19.55
C VAL A 97 -3.03 -8.34 20.27
N TYR A 98 -2.44 -9.32 19.59
CA TYR A 98 -1.37 -10.16 20.08
C TYR A 98 -0.07 -9.83 19.36
N ILE A 99 1.05 -9.94 20.06
CA ILE A 99 2.40 -9.76 19.50
C ILE A 99 3.37 -10.78 20.09
N ARG A 100 4.35 -11.21 19.30
CA ARG A 100 5.54 -11.94 19.75
C ARG A 100 6.77 -11.43 18.99
N PHE A 101 7.95 -11.66 19.55
CA PHE A 101 9.23 -11.18 19.04
C PHE A 101 10.14 -12.34 18.65
N LYS A 102 11.08 -12.10 17.75
CA LYS A 102 12.14 -13.03 17.33
C LYS A 102 13.48 -12.30 17.29
N ASN A 103 14.53 -12.90 17.84
CA ASN A 103 15.88 -12.33 17.79
C ASN A 103 16.64 -12.76 16.51
N ALA A 104 17.86 -12.25 16.32
CA ALA A 104 18.69 -12.61 15.15
C ALA A 104 19.02 -14.11 15.03
N LYS A 105 18.99 -14.86 16.15
CA LYS A 105 19.28 -16.30 16.19
C LYS A 105 18.04 -17.17 15.91
N GLY A 106 16.86 -16.54 15.75
CA GLY A 106 15.59 -17.22 15.55
C GLY A 106 14.85 -17.61 16.84
N ASP A 107 15.35 -17.26 18.03
CA ASP A 107 14.64 -17.52 19.29
C ASP A 107 13.37 -16.68 19.35
N VAL A 108 12.24 -17.29 19.75
CA VAL A 108 10.92 -16.65 19.77
C VAL A 108 10.44 -16.39 21.20
N SER A 109 9.94 -15.19 21.46
CA SER A 109 9.42 -14.78 22.78
C SER A 109 8.08 -15.44 23.14
N ASN A 110 7.70 -15.27 24.41
CA ASN A 110 6.30 -15.43 24.83
C ASN A 110 5.36 -14.48 24.06
N ILE A 111 4.05 -14.78 24.08
CA ILE A 111 3.01 -13.94 23.47
C ILE A 111 2.60 -12.84 24.46
N TYR A 112 2.58 -11.60 23.98
CA TYR A 112 2.07 -10.42 24.68
C TYR A 112 0.77 -9.94 24.02
N SER A 113 -0.01 -9.10 24.72
CA SER A 113 -1.26 -8.57 24.14
C SER A 113 -1.65 -7.19 24.66
N GLY A 114 -2.31 -6.42 23.81
CA GLY A 114 -2.96 -5.14 24.13
C GLY A 114 -4.47 -5.22 23.92
N LYS A 115 -5.26 -4.36 24.57
CA LYS A 115 -6.73 -4.37 24.48
C LYS A 115 -7.31 -2.97 24.27
N ILE A 116 -8.41 -2.89 23.53
CA ILE A 116 -9.18 -1.66 23.30
C ILE A 116 -10.69 -1.98 23.17
N GLN A 117 -11.57 -1.06 23.56
CA GLN A 117 -13.02 -1.22 23.41
C GLN A 117 -13.50 -0.60 22.08
N LEU A 118 -14.05 -1.42 21.18
CA LEU A 118 -14.70 -0.92 19.97
C LEU A 118 -16.18 -0.59 20.25
N SER A 119 -16.53 0.69 20.18
CA SER A 119 -17.87 1.25 20.34
C SER A 119 -18.50 1.52 18.96
N ALA A 120 -18.60 0.48 18.15
CA ALA A 120 -19.10 0.56 16.77
C ALA A 120 -20.61 0.92 16.73
N PRO A 121 -21.03 1.94 15.95
CA PRO A 121 -22.44 2.36 15.86
C PRO A 121 -23.39 1.28 15.35
N LYS A 122 -24.59 1.18 15.95
CA LYS A 122 -25.58 0.10 15.69
C LYS A 122 -26.23 0.14 14.30
N ALA A 123 -26.31 1.33 13.72
CA ALA A 123 -26.86 1.60 12.40
C ALA A 123 -25.85 2.48 11.65
N MET A 124 -25.90 2.44 10.32
CA MET A 124 -25.27 3.44 9.47
C MET A 124 -26.35 4.28 8.80
N ASP A 125 -26.01 5.52 8.49
CA ASP A 125 -26.75 6.40 7.59
C ASP A 125 -25.84 6.67 6.40
N VAL A 126 -26.28 6.30 5.19
CA VAL A 126 -25.46 6.30 3.97
C VAL A 126 -26.29 6.69 2.74
N ASP A 127 -25.72 7.53 1.87
CA ASP A 127 -26.24 7.83 0.54
C ASP A 127 -25.10 8.27 -0.39
N PHE A 128 -25.40 8.50 -1.68
CA PHE A 128 -24.47 9.14 -2.61
C PHE A 128 -25.18 9.97 -3.69
N PHE A 129 -24.43 10.83 -4.36
CA PHE A 129 -24.92 11.68 -5.43
C PHE A 129 -24.06 11.56 -6.69
N ILE A 130 -24.67 11.32 -7.85
CA ILE A 130 -23.98 11.25 -9.14
C ILE A 130 -23.86 12.66 -9.72
N ASN A 131 -22.64 13.09 -10.08
CA ASN A 131 -22.34 14.42 -10.66
C ASN A 131 -23.08 15.54 -9.91
N ALA A 132 -22.89 15.59 -8.60
CA ALA A 132 -23.85 16.19 -7.70
C ALA A 132 -24.06 17.70 -7.92
N GLU A 133 -25.33 18.09 -8.04
CA GLU A 133 -25.77 19.47 -8.25
C GLU A 133 -26.42 20.06 -6.99
N ILE A 134 -26.49 21.38 -6.91
CA ILE A 134 -27.30 22.09 -5.92
C ILE A 134 -28.74 22.19 -6.43
N ASP A 135 -29.72 21.80 -5.61
CA ASP A 135 -31.13 21.87 -5.94
C ASP A 135 -31.56 23.34 -6.16
N LYS A 136 -32.05 23.65 -7.37
CA LYS A 136 -32.48 25.01 -7.74
C LYS A 136 -33.64 25.52 -6.87
N SER A 137 -34.38 24.62 -6.22
CA SER A 137 -35.47 24.96 -5.28
C SER A 137 -35.01 25.09 -3.83
N ASN A 138 -33.85 24.53 -3.46
CA ASN A 138 -33.28 24.62 -2.12
C ASN A 138 -31.74 24.55 -2.19
N LYS A 139 -31.09 25.70 -1.99
CA LYS A 139 -29.63 25.84 -2.13
C LYS A 139 -28.81 25.00 -1.14
N ASP A 140 -29.41 24.55 -0.05
CA ASP A 140 -28.75 23.73 0.97
C ASP A 140 -28.89 22.22 0.70
N LYS A 141 -29.62 21.84 -0.36
CA LYS A 141 -29.89 20.45 -0.72
C LYS A 141 -29.09 20.02 -1.96
N LYS A 142 -28.35 18.92 -1.79
CA LYS A 142 -27.66 18.22 -2.88
C LYS A 142 -28.61 17.28 -3.63
N ILE A 143 -28.45 17.16 -4.95
CA ILE A 143 -29.15 16.20 -5.80
C ILE A 143 -28.19 15.56 -6.81
N SER A 144 -28.57 14.41 -7.38
CA SER A 144 -27.84 13.82 -8.51
C SER A 144 -28.24 14.49 -9.82
N ALA A 145 -27.30 14.62 -10.76
CA ALA A 145 -27.60 14.94 -12.15
C ALA A 145 -28.53 13.88 -12.76
N LYS A 146 -29.37 14.29 -13.72
CA LYS A 146 -30.35 13.39 -14.37
C LYS A 146 -29.78 12.65 -15.57
N ASP A 147 -28.88 13.30 -16.29
CA ASP A 147 -28.26 12.83 -17.52
C ASP A 147 -26.78 13.21 -17.56
N THR A 148 -26.06 12.62 -18.52
CA THR A 148 -24.65 12.92 -18.79
C THR A 148 -24.29 12.48 -20.22
N ASP A 149 -23.48 13.28 -20.90
CA ASP A 149 -22.91 12.94 -22.22
C ASP A 149 -21.55 12.22 -22.07
N SER A 150 -21.10 11.98 -20.83
CA SER A 150 -19.86 11.30 -20.46
C SER A 150 -20.13 10.06 -19.62
N ARG A 151 -19.41 8.96 -19.90
CA ARG A 151 -19.43 7.79 -19.00
C ARG A 151 -18.69 8.04 -17.70
N TYR A 152 -17.75 8.98 -17.67
CA TYR A 152 -17.09 9.38 -16.43
C TYR A 152 -18.03 10.24 -15.60
N VAL A 153 -18.31 9.80 -14.38
CA VAL A 153 -19.12 10.51 -13.39
C VAL A 153 -18.38 10.54 -12.04
N ASN A 154 -18.65 11.57 -11.24
CA ASN A 154 -18.20 11.60 -9.84
C ASN A 154 -19.34 11.13 -8.94
N LEU A 155 -19.05 10.24 -7.99
CA LEU A 155 -19.96 9.82 -6.94
C LEU A 155 -19.51 10.51 -5.65
N ASP A 156 -20.30 11.48 -5.18
CA ASP A 156 -20.05 12.08 -3.88
C ASP A 156 -20.78 11.26 -2.81
N LEU A 157 -20.04 10.65 -1.88
CA LEU A 157 -20.57 9.79 -0.83
C LEU A 157 -20.93 10.62 0.40
N THR A 158 -21.99 10.24 1.10
CA THR A 158 -22.36 10.79 2.41
C THR A 158 -22.59 9.65 3.37
N TYR A 159 -21.90 9.64 4.52
CA TYR A 159 -21.89 8.49 5.42
C TYR A 159 -21.70 8.90 6.89
N SER A 160 -22.36 8.19 7.78
CA SER A 160 -22.22 8.35 9.24
C SER A 160 -20.87 7.86 9.78
N THR A 161 -20.47 8.35 10.96
CA THR A 161 -19.24 7.91 11.65
C THR A 161 -19.24 6.39 11.86
N GLY A 162 -18.10 5.73 11.66
CA GLY A 162 -17.96 4.29 11.84
C GLY A 162 -18.26 3.46 10.59
N VAL A 163 -18.71 4.09 9.49
CA VAL A 163 -18.51 3.56 8.14
C VAL A 163 -17.01 3.62 7.81
N GLU A 164 -16.47 2.53 7.25
CA GLU A 164 -15.02 2.36 7.03
C GLU A 164 -14.66 2.02 5.59
N GLY A 165 -15.61 1.50 4.81
CA GLY A 165 -15.37 1.18 3.41
C GLY A 165 -16.62 1.19 2.54
N TYR A 166 -16.37 1.16 1.23
CA TYR A 166 -17.39 1.07 0.19
C TYR A 166 -16.93 0.15 -0.96
N ILE A 167 -17.91 -0.30 -1.74
CA ILE A 167 -17.75 -0.93 -3.06
C ILE A 167 -18.85 -0.41 -3.98
N ALA A 168 -18.54 -0.24 -5.27
CA ALA A 168 -19.46 0.29 -6.26
C ALA A 168 -19.55 -0.64 -7.48
N SER A 169 -20.70 -0.65 -8.17
CA SER A 169 -20.95 -1.48 -9.36
C SER A 169 -21.96 -0.83 -10.31
N ASN A 170 -21.82 -1.10 -11.61
CA ASN A 170 -22.80 -0.74 -12.64
C ASN A 170 -23.85 -1.84 -12.87
N ASP A 171 -23.49 -3.08 -12.59
CA ASP A 171 -24.12 -4.23 -13.25
C ASP A 171 -25.09 -4.98 -12.34
N SER A 172 -24.86 -4.94 -11.02
CA SER A 172 -25.79 -5.50 -10.03
C SER A 172 -25.54 -4.99 -8.62
N ASN A 173 -26.47 -5.31 -7.71
CA ASN A 173 -26.28 -5.26 -6.27
C ASN A 173 -25.61 -6.52 -5.70
N ASN A 174 -25.10 -7.43 -6.55
CA ASN A 174 -24.26 -8.53 -6.10
C ASN A 174 -22.81 -8.06 -6.03
N PHE A 175 -22.23 -8.18 -4.83
CA PHE A 175 -20.86 -7.81 -4.53
C PHE A 175 -20.11 -8.96 -3.82
N THR A 176 -20.49 -10.22 -4.07
CA THR A 176 -19.67 -11.37 -3.63
C THR A 176 -18.23 -11.24 -4.12
N ASP A 177 -18.10 -10.63 -5.29
CA ASP A 177 -16.88 -10.59 -6.07
C ASP A 177 -16.29 -9.16 -6.11
N LEU A 178 -16.34 -8.40 -5.01
CA LEU A 178 -15.67 -7.09 -4.88
C LEU A 178 -15.07 -6.84 -3.48
N GLU A 179 -13.82 -6.36 -3.40
CA GLU A 179 -13.19 -5.96 -2.13
C GLU A 179 -13.55 -4.53 -1.69
N PHE A 180 -13.82 -4.35 -0.39
CA PHE A 180 -14.07 -3.04 0.20
C PHE A 180 -12.85 -2.13 0.17
N LYS A 181 -13.00 -1.00 -0.54
CA LYS A 181 -12.06 0.13 -0.52
C LYS A 181 -12.30 0.97 0.73
N SER A 182 -11.26 1.59 1.27
CA SER A 182 -11.38 2.55 2.38
C SER A 182 -12.35 3.69 2.02
N ILE A 183 -13.16 4.11 2.98
CA ILE A 183 -14.18 5.15 2.78
C ILE A 183 -13.55 6.50 2.36
N THR A 184 -14.25 7.23 1.48
CA THR A 184 -13.85 8.54 0.97
C THR A 184 -15.10 9.33 0.58
N ASP A 185 -14.98 10.66 0.52
CA ASP A 185 -16.12 11.56 0.21
C ASP A 185 -16.43 11.61 -1.30
N ARG A 186 -15.48 11.24 -2.16
CA ARG A 186 -15.64 11.30 -3.62
C ARG A 186 -14.95 10.13 -4.33
N VAL A 187 -15.71 9.49 -5.22
CA VAL A 187 -15.25 8.37 -6.05
C VAL A 187 -15.39 8.75 -7.53
N ALA A 188 -14.30 8.59 -8.28
CA ALA A 188 -14.32 8.61 -9.74
C ALA A 188 -14.94 7.32 -10.25
N TRP A 189 -15.97 7.39 -11.10
CA TRP A 189 -16.68 6.22 -11.60
C TRP A 189 -16.94 6.26 -13.10
N VAL A 190 -17.06 5.09 -13.71
CA VAL A 190 -17.27 4.91 -15.15
C VAL A 190 -18.52 4.07 -15.37
N LEU A 191 -19.49 4.62 -16.10
CA LEU A 191 -20.72 3.95 -16.49
C LEU A 191 -20.46 2.82 -17.50
N SER A 192 -21.33 1.80 -17.51
CA SER A 192 -21.27 0.71 -18.51
C SER A 192 -21.51 1.22 -19.94
N PRO A 193 -20.95 0.57 -20.98
CA PRO A 193 -21.10 0.97 -22.39
C PRO A 193 -22.55 1.01 -22.88
N GLY A 194 -22.78 1.74 -23.97
CA GLY A 194 -24.09 1.88 -24.64
C GLY A 194 -25.00 2.94 -24.00
N ALA A 195 -25.74 3.68 -24.83
CA ALA A 195 -26.68 4.72 -24.40
C ALA A 195 -27.82 4.21 -23.49
N GLY A 196 -28.47 5.13 -22.78
CA GLY A 196 -29.71 4.89 -22.03
C GLY A 196 -29.56 4.99 -20.51
N GLU A 197 -30.55 4.48 -19.78
CA GLU A 197 -30.55 4.52 -18.32
C GLU A 197 -29.45 3.61 -17.75
N LYS A 198 -28.65 4.17 -16.83
CA LYS A 198 -27.61 3.49 -16.07
C LYS A 198 -27.96 3.52 -14.60
N THR A 199 -27.74 2.40 -13.91
CA THR A 199 -27.88 2.31 -12.45
C THR A 199 -26.50 2.12 -11.85
N ILE A 200 -26.21 2.82 -10.76
CA ILE A 200 -25.01 2.62 -9.95
C ILE A 200 -25.46 2.11 -8.60
N TYR A 201 -24.83 1.05 -8.13
CA TYR A 201 -25.01 0.49 -6.79
C TYR A 201 -23.77 0.82 -5.97
N ILE A 202 -23.95 1.23 -4.71
CA ILE A 202 -22.87 1.33 -3.73
C ILE A 202 -23.27 0.56 -2.49
N GLN A 203 -22.42 -0.36 -2.06
CA GLN A 203 -22.52 -1.03 -0.76
C GLN A 203 -21.47 -0.47 0.18
N PHE A 204 -21.89 -0.08 1.38
CA PHE A 204 -21.07 0.44 2.46
C PHE A 204 -20.82 -0.64 3.52
N LEU A 205 -19.68 -0.56 4.21
CA LEU A 205 -19.28 -1.43 5.31
C LEU A 205 -18.92 -0.59 6.54
N ASN A 206 -19.45 -0.96 7.70
CA ASN A 206 -19.13 -0.30 8.97
C ASN A 206 -18.23 -1.15 9.88
N SER A 207 -17.77 -0.56 10.99
CA SER A 207 -16.92 -1.20 11.99
C SER A 207 -17.58 -2.39 12.73
N ASN A 208 -18.90 -2.57 12.59
CA ASN A 208 -19.62 -3.78 13.03
C ASN A 208 -19.62 -4.93 12.01
N GLY A 209 -19.12 -4.71 10.78
CA GLY A 209 -19.21 -5.67 9.69
C GLY A 209 -20.58 -5.70 9.00
N GLN A 210 -21.48 -4.79 9.37
CA GLN A 210 -22.78 -4.63 8.71
C GLN A 210 -22.56 -4.05 7.31
N LYS A 211 -23.42 -4.45 6.37
CA LYS A 211 -23.39 -4.00 4.98
C LYS A 211 -24.73 -3.35 4.61
N GLU A 212 -24.70 -2.20 3.97
CA GLU A 212 -25.89 -1.50 3.49
C GLU A 212 -25.71 -1.08 2.04
N THR A 213 -26.74 -1.24 1.20
CA THR A 213 -26.64 -0.98 -0.25
C THR A 213 -27.65 0.06 -0.68
N VAL A 214 -27.15 1.12 -1.33
CA VAL A 214 -27.94 2.19 -1.96
C VAL A 214 -27.71 2.18 -3.47
N SER A 215 -28.64 2.77 -4.23
CA SER A 215 -28.48 2.92 -5.67
C SER A 215 -29.08 4.22 -6.19
N LYS A 216 -28.51 4.73 -7.27
CA LYS A 216 -28.99 5.92 -8.00
C LYS A 216 -28.96 5.62 -9.51
N LYS A 217 -29.72 6.39 -10.28
CA LYS A 217 -29.83 6.27 -11.74
C LYS A 217 -29.41 7.56 -12.44
N ILE A 218 -28.87 7.42 -13.65
CA ILE A 218 -28.52 8.53 -14.55
C ILE A 218 -28.71 8.08 -16.01
N ILE A 219 -29.10 8.97 -16.91
CA ILE A 219 -29.20 8.68 -18.35
C ILE A 219 -27.86 9.00 -19.03
N TYR A 220 -27.26 8.02 -19.71
CA TYR A 220 -26.07 8.25 -20.53
C TYR A 220 -26.45 8.51 -21.99
N ASN A 221 -26.12 9.69 -22.50
CA ASN A 221 -26.30 10.10 -23.89
C ASN A 221 -25.02 9.76 -24.68
N GLN A 222 -25.05 8.73 -25.51
CA GLN A 222 -23.90 8.31 -26.30
C GLN A 222 -23.73 9.17 -27.57
N PRO A 223 -22.51 9.62 -27.93
CA PRO A 223 -22.28 10.37 -29.17
C PRO A 223 -22.67 9.60 -30.44
N SER A 224 -23.23 10.31 -31.43
CA SER A 224 -23.87 9.75 -32.64
C SER A 224 -22.96 8.89 -33.53
N VAL A 225 -21.65 9.06 -33.43
CA VAL A 225 -20.65 8.15 -34.00
C VAL A 225 -19.80 7.67 -32.83
N TYR A 226 -19.98 6.41 -32.42
CA TYR A 226 -19.25 5.83 -31.32
C TYR A 226 -17.81 5.49 -31.74
N LEU A 227 -16.85 5.72 -30.84
CA LEU A 227 -15.48 5.24 -30.95
C LEU A 227 -15.34 4.08 -29.96
N GLU A 228 -14.73 2.98 -30.39
CA GLU A 228 -14.43 1.86 -29.48
C GLU A 228 -13.28 2.23 -28.55
N GLU A 229 -13.37 1.83 -27.30
CA GLU A 229 -12.34 2.04 -26.28
C GLU A 229 -11.01 1.42 -26.72
N GLY A 230 -9.91 2.09 -26.38
CA GLY A 230 -8.59 1.72 -26.86
C GLY A 230 -8.26 2.17 -28.28
N THR A 231 -9.16 2.90 -28.97
CA THR A 231 -8.85 3.53 -30.26
C THR A 231 -7.78 4.61 -30.09
N LEU A 232 -6.69 4.49 -30.86
CA LEU A 232 -5.74 5.57 -31.08
C LEU A 232 -6.23 6.49 -32.19
N MET A 233 -6.13 7.80 -31.98
CA MET A 233 -6.56 8.79 -32.95
C MET A 233 -5.72 10.07 -32.93
N LYS A 234 -5.79 10.85 -34.01
CA LYS A 234 -5.33 12.24 -34.02
C LYS A 234 -6.27 13.13 -34.85
N GLY A 235 -6.24 14.42 -34.54
CA GLY A 235 -6.91 15.46 -35.31
C GLY A 235 -5.99 16.06 -36.37
N GLN A 236 -6.24 17.31 -36.74
CA GLN A 236 -5.34 18.10 -37.60
C GLN A 236 -4.04 18.52 -36.89
N GLY A 237 -4.00 18.49 -35.56
CA GLY A 237 -2.80 18.74 -34.76
C GLY A 237 -1.85 17.55 -34.67
N SER A 238 -0.70 17.76 -34.01
CA SER A 238 0.29 16.71 -33.76
C SER A 238 -0.06 15.77 -32.58
N THR A 239 -0.92 16.21 -31.65
CA THR A 239 -1.30 15.42 -30.48
C THR A 239 -2.01 14.14 -30.87
N ILE A 240 -1.51 13.02 -30.34
CA ILE A 240 -2.12 11.70 -30.44
C ILE A 240 -2.95 11.48 -29.18
N TYR A 241 -4.17 10.97 -29.34
CA TYR A 241 -5.09 10.67 -28.26
C TYR A 241 -5.39 9.17 -28.21
N TYR A 242 -5.52 8.65 -27.00
CA TYR A 242 -6.11 7.36 -26.69
C TYR A 242 -7.55 7.55 -26.22
N TYR A 243 -8.49 6.74 -26.72
CA TYR A 243 -9.84 6.70 -26.16
C TYR A 243 -9.88 5.82 -24.91
N GLY A 244 -10.04 6.46 -23.75
CA GLY A 244 -10.11 5.81 -22.44
C GLY A 244 -11.34 4.94 -22.26
N PHE A 245 -11.23 3.88 -21.46
CA PHE A 245 -12.43 3.18 -20.98
C PHE A 245 -13.28 4.06 -20.07
N ASP A 246 -12.74 5.16 -19.55
CA ASP A 246 -13.51 6.21 -18.88
C ASP A 246 -14.42 7.05 -19.83
N GLY A 247 -14.26 6.89 -21.15
CA GLY A 247 -14.98 7.63 -22.18
C GLY A 247 -14.33 8.97 -22.56
N ARG A 248 -13.06 9.20 -22.19
CA ARG A 248 -12.32 10.45 -22.47
C ARG A 248 -11.18 10.29 -23.46
N LEU A 249 -10.70 11.41 -23.98
CA LEU A 249 -9.49 11.48 -24.81
C LEU A 249 -8.27 11.75 -23.94
N HIS A 250 -7.38 10.77 -23.78
CA HIS A 250 -6.13 10.92 -23.06
C HIS A 250 -5.00 11.28 -24.04
N PRO A 251 -4.41 12.48 -23.97
CA PRO A 251 -3.34 12.88 -24.87
C PRO A 251 -2.00 12.21 -24.53
N PHE A 252 -1.24 11.86 -25.54
CA PHE A 252 0.20 11.61 -25.45
C PHE A 252 0.95 12.93 -25.62
N LEU A 253 1.57 13.43 -24.55
CA LEU A 253 2.34 14.69 -24.59
C LEU A 253 3.84 14.48 -24.89
N ASN A 254 4.30 13.24 -24.96
CA ASN A 254 5.70 12.88 -25.20
C ASN A 254 5.79 11.61 -26.05
N SER A 255 6.72 11.58 -27.01
CA SER A 255 6.90 10.44 -27.95
C SER A 255 7.50 9.21 -27.29
N GLY A 256 8.41 9.38 -26.32
CA GLY A 256 8.93 8.28 -25.51
C GLY A 256 7.83 7.64 -24.65
N VAL A 257 6.92 8.46 -24.11
CA VAL A 257 5.71 7.95 -23.45
C VAL A 257 4.87 7.15 -24.44
N TYR A 258 4.54 7.67 -25.63
CA TYR A 258 3.82 6.90 -26.66
C TYR A 258 4.51 5.56 -27.00
N HIS A 259 5.84 5.57 -27.17
CA HIS A 259 6.60 4.36 -27.49
C HIS A 259 6.74 3.37 -26.33
N SER A 260 6.48 3.79 -25.09
CA SER A 260 6.30 2.83 -23.99
C SER A 260 5.07 1.93 -24.16
N TRP A 261 4.07 2.38 -24.94
CA TRP A 261 2.84 1.66 -25.27
C TRP A 261 2.88 0.98 -26.63
N TYR A 262 3.31 1.70 -27.66
CA TYR A 262 3.12 1.31 -29.05
C TYR A 262 4.43 1.39 -29.83
N LYS A 263 4.76 0.30 -30.51
CA LYS A 263 5.99 0.19 -31.32
C LYS A 263 6.11 1.31 -32.36
N ASP A 264 5.01 1.66 -33.02
CA ASP A 264 4.96 2.63 -34.11
C ASP A 264 3.59 3.33 -34.20
N PHE A 265 3.43 4.20 -35.20
CA PHE A 265 2.26 5.05 -35.41
C PHE A 265 1.20 4.46 -36.36
N SER A 266 1.32 3.18 -36.77
CA SER A 266 0.46 2.56 -37.80
C SER A 266 -1.04 2.49 -37.43
N ASN A 267 -1.36 2.35 -36.14
CA ASN A 267 -2.73 2.13 -35.66
C ASN A 267 -3.54 3.42 -35.39
N ILE A 268 -3.02 4.60 -35.77
CA ILE A 268 -3.66 5.89 -35.47
C ILE A 268 -4.72 6.24 -36.50
N ARG A 269 -5.99 6.35 -36.06
CA ARG A 269 -7.10 6.83 -36.89
C ARG A 269 -7.09 8.37 -37.01
N PHE A 270 -7.41 8.90 -38.18
CA PHE A 270 -7.55 10.35 -38.38
C PHE A 270 -9.02 10.76 -38.20
N LEU A 271 -9.28 11.79 -37.38
CA LEU A 271 -10.62 12.33 -37.14
C LEU A 271 -10.65 13.85 -37.38
N SER A 272 -11.84 14.40 -37.61
CA SER A 272 -12.02 15.86 -37.66
C SER A 272 -11.93 16.48 -36.26
N ASN A 273 -11.45 17.73 -36.16
CA ASN A 273 -11.41 18.43 -34.88
C ASN A 273 -12.82 18.61 -34.27
N ALA A 274 -13.86 18.76 -35.11
CA ALA A 274 -15.25 18.77 -34.69
C ALA A 274 -15.61 17.45 -33.96
N LYS A 275 -15.25 16.30 -34.53
CA LYS A 275 -15.52 15.00 -33.90
C LYS A 275 -14.74 14.81 -32.60
N LEU A 276 -13.49 15.30 -32.52
CA LEU A 276 -12.72 15.25 -31.27
C LEU A 276 -13.36 16.13 -30.18
N SER A 277 -13.96 17.27 -30.54
CA SER A 277 -14.62 18.17 -29.57
C SER A 277 -15.91 17.62 -28.95
N GLU A 278 -16.46 16.52 -29.47
CA GLU A 278 -17.58 15.79 -28.83
C GLU A 278 -17.15 15.03 -27.57
N TYR A 279 -15.85 14.83 -27.34
CA TYR A 279 -15.32 14.05 -26.22
C TYR A 279 -14.60 14.95 -25.20
N GLN A 280 -14.79 14.65 -23.91
CA GLN A 280 -14.01 15.28 -22.85
C GLN A 280 -12.54 14.83 -22.95
N ILE A 281 -11.61 15.78 -22.78
CA ILE A 281 -10.19 15.48 -22.63
C ILE A 281 -9.95 15.01 -21.19
N GLY A 282 -9.30 13.86 -21.04
CA GLY A 282 -8.88 13.30 -19.76
C GLY A 282 -7.45 13.67 -19.40
N PRO A 283 -6.93 13.17 -18.27
CA PRO A 283 -5.50 13.26 -17.95
C PRO A 283 -4.64 12.69 -19.09
N GLN A 284 -3.41 13.18 -19.23
CA GLN A 284 -2.48 12.61 -20.21
C GLN A 284 -2.18 11.13 -19.93
N VAL A 285 -1.75 10.41 -20.96
CA VAL A 285 -1.23 9.06 -20.78
C VAL A 285 0.17 9.14 -20.18
N CYS A 286 0.42 8.31 -19.16
CA CYS A 286 1.70 8.16 -18.48
C CYS A 286 2.56 7.06 -19.13
N VAL A 287 3.82 6.92 -18.72
CA VAL A 287 4.68 5.79 -19.12
C VAL A 287 4.00 4.46 -18.79
N ARG A 288 4.17 3.44 -19.63
CA ARG A 288 3.55 2.12 -19.46
C ARG A 288 4.03 1.41 -18.17
N PRO A 289 3.13 1.18 -17.19
CA PRO A 289 3.43 0.40 -15.99
C PRO A 289 4.01 -0.98 -16.28
N GLY A 290 4.88 -1.45 -15.39
CA GLY A 290 5.49 -2.78 -15.43
C GLY A 290 6.30 -3.13 -16.69
N THR A 291 6.57 -2.15 -17.58
CA THR A 291 7.32 -2.38 -18.84
C THR A 291 8.58 -1.53 -18.92
N TRP A 292 8.49 -0.29 -18.42
CA TRP A 292 9.55 0.70 -18.40
C TRP A 292 9.74 1.26 -16.99
N LEU A 293 10.99 1.46 -16.61
CA LEU A 293 11.39 2.31 -15.50
C LEU A 293 11.37 3.77 -15.97
N LEU A 294 11.09 4.70 -15.05
CA LEU A 294 11.10 6.14 -15.32
C LEU A 294 12.20 6.83 -14.53
N LYS A 295 12.95 7.71 -15.19
CA LYS A 295 13.86 8.67 -14.57
C LYS A 295 13.51 10.09 -15.02
N PHE A 296 13.68 11.07 -14.14
CA PHE A 296 13.60 12.49 -14.51
C PHE A 296 14.99 13.11 -14.60
N LYS A 297 15.22 13.91 -15.65
CA LYS A 297 16.49 14.62 -15.84
C LYS A 297 16.85 15.46 -14.63
N GLY A 298 18.09 15.31 -14.16
CA GLY A 298 18.61 16.03 -12.99
C GLY A 298 18.24 15.41 -11.63
N LEU A 299 17.41 14.36 -11.58
CA LEU A 299 17.18 13.58 -10.36
C LEU A 299 17.96 12.26 -10.39
N PRO A 300 18.48 11.78 -9.25
CA PRO A 300 19.21 10.52 -9.18
C PRO A 300 18.26 9.30 -9.23
N LYS A 301 17.10 9.39 -8.56
CA LYS A 301 16.20 8.25 -8.30
C LYS A 301 15.52 7.75 -9.57
N ILE A 302 15.42 6.43 -9.68
CA ILE A 302 14.70 5.69 -10.73
C ILE A 302 13.42 5.14 -10.12
N TYR A 303 12.36 5.06 -10.91
CA TYR A 303 11.03 4.66 -10.45
C TYR A 303 10.45 3.52 -11.28
N ALA A 304 9.90 2.50 -10.62
CA ALA A 304 8.91 1.63 -11.22
C ALA A 304 7.62 2.42 -11.44
N VAL A 305 7.06 2.32 -12.64
CA VAL A 305 5.76 2.93 -12.94
C VAL A 305 4.66 1.94 -12.59
N GLU A 306 3.78 2.33 -11.67
CA GLU A 306 2.61 1.56 -11.22
C GLU A 306 1.31 2.11 -11.85
N PRO A 307 0.23 1.31 -11.93
CA PRO A 307 -1.06 1.74 -12.47
C PRO A 307 -1.59 3.02 -11.81
N GLY A 308 -2.30 3.85 -12.58
CA GLY A 308 -2.82 5.14 -12.09
C GLY A 308 -1.76 6.25 -11.97
N CYS A 309 -0.72 6.21 -12.82
CA CYS A 309 0.39 7.17 -12.84
C CYS A 309 1.11 7.30 -11.49
N GLN A 310 1.20 6.19 -10.75
CA GLN A 310 1.96 6.13 -9.51
C GLN A 310 3.42 5.80 -9.83
N LEU A 311 4.35 6.40 -9.10
CA LEU A 311 5.78 6.11 -9.21
C LEU A 311 6.27 5.54 -7.90
N ARG A 312 6.65 4.28 -7.90
CA ARG A 312 7.31 3.67 -6.77
C ARG A 312 8.83 3.78 -6.98
N PRO A 313 9.59 4.37 -6.04
CA PRO A 313 11.04 4.37 -6.14
C PRO A 313 11.56 2.94 -6.26
N ILE A 314 12.56 2.74 -7.12
CA ILE A 314 13.43 1.59 -7.01
C ILE A 314 14.39 1.86 -5.85
N LEU A 315 14.56 0.85 -4.99
CA LEU A 315 15.44 0.91 -3.82
C LEU A 315 16.89 0.59 -4.23
N SER A 316 17.13 -0.59 -4.78
CA SER A 316 18.45 -1.08 -5.22
C SER A 316 18.55 -1.42 -6.71
N GLU A 317 19.78 -1.65 -7.17
CA GLU A 317 19.99 -2.33 -8.46
C GLU A 317 19.53 -3.81 -8.42
N ALA A 318 19.47 -4.44 -7.23
CA ALA A 318 18.95 -5.80 -7.04
C ALA A 318 17.45 -5.85 -7.35
N GLU A 319 16.68 -4.91 -6.80
CA GLU A 319 15.26 -4.76 -7.06
C GLU A 319 15.00 -4.54 -8.55
N ALA A 320 15.77 -3.65 -9.19
CA ALA A 320 15.67 -3.39 -10.63
C ALA A 320 15.92 -4.67 -11.46
N TYR A 321 16.94 -5.45 -11.10
CA TYR A 321 17.26 -6.71 -11.76
C TYR A 321 16.16 -7.77 -11.58
N LEU A 322 15.65 -7.96 -10.36
CA LEU A 322 14.60 -8.94 -10.06
C LEU A 322 13.30 -8.60 -10.79
N LEU A 323 12.95 -7.31 -10.87
CA LEU A 323 11.71 -6.84 -11.49
C LEU A 323 11.78 -6.71 -13.02
N TYR A 324 12.94 -6.42 -13.61
CA TYR A 324 13.08 -6.06 -15.03
C TYR A 324 14.14 -6.87 -15.82
N GLY A 325 14.89 -7.73 -15.14
CA GLY A 325 15.96 -8.59 -15.68
C GLY A 325 17.30 -7.88 -15.83
N SER A 326 18.32 -8.62 -16.27
CA SER A 326 19.70 -8.12 -16.52
C SER A 326 19.80 -6.91 -17.47
N GLU A 327 18.76 -6.68 -18.28
CA GLU A 327 18.68 -5.58 -19.25
C GLU A 327 17.83 -4.40 -18.75
N TRP A 328 17.56 -4.31 -17.44
CA TRP A 328 16.71 -3.26 -16.84
C TRP A 328 17.17 -1.84 -17.20
N VAL A 329 18.48 -1.61 -17.33
CA VAL A 329 19.06 -0.30 -17.69
C VAL A 329 18.54 0.18 -19.07
N LYS A 330 18.35 -0.74 -20.03
CA LYS A 330 17.78 -0.43 -21.37
C LYS A 330 16.29 -0.09 -21.31
N ARG A 331 15.62 -0.35 -20.18
CA ARG A 331 14.20 -0.03 -19.93
C ARG A 331 14.01 1.26 -19.12
N VAL A 332 15.06 2.02 -18.84
CA VAL A 332 14.94 3.34 -18.20
C VAL A 332 14.60 4.38 -19.26
N LEU A 333 13.34 4.82 -19.27
CA LEU A 333 12.89 5.96 -20.05
C LEU A 333 13.17 7.24 -19.26
N GLU A 334 13.86 8.20 -19.87
CA GLU A 334 14.17 9.49 -19.25
C GLU A 334 13.25 10.61 -19.76
N LEU A 335 12.60 11.34 -18.85
CA LEU A 335 11.75 12.50 -19.15
C LEU A 335 12.31 13.79 -18.53
N ASP A 336 12.00 14.93 -19.13
CA ASP A 336 12.27 16.24 -18.53
C ASP A 336 11.47 16.42 -17.22
N LEU A 337 12.05 17.10 -16.23
CA LEU A 337 11.48 17.27 -14.89
C LEU A 337 10.08 17.91 -14.89
N VAL A 338 9.75 18.71 -15.91
CA VAL A 338 8.39 19.27 -16.12
C VAL A 338 7.30 18.19 -16.22
N HIS A 339 7.66 16.95 -16.59
CA HIS A 339 6.72 15.85 -16.64
C HIS A 339 6.45 15.18 -15.29
N ALA A 340 7.25 15.45 -14.24
CA ALA A 340 7.10 14.81 -12.94
C ALA A 340 5.79 15.16 -12.22
N SER A 341 5.26 16.36 -12.43
CA SER A 341 3.97 16.82 -11.88
C SER A 341 2.74 16.05 -12.38
N ASN A 342 2.91 15.16 -13.37
CA ASN A 342 1.83 14.31 -13.91
C ASN A 342 1.75 12.94 -13.24
N TYR A 343 2.64 12.69 -12.27
CA TYR A 343 2.74 11.45 -11.52
C TYR A 343 2.57 11.73 -10.03
N ASN A 344 2.10 10.73 -9.31
CA ASN A 344 2.14 10.75 -7.85
C ASN A 344 3.25 9.78 -7.41
N THR A 345 4.23 10.28 -6.67
CA THR A 345 5.30 9.42 -6.14
C THR A 345 4.81 8.75 -4.86
N LEU A 346 4.79 7.41 -4.86
CA LEU A 346 4.69 6.64 -3.63
C LEU A 346 5.97 6.89 -2.83
N THR A 347 5.84 7.17 -1.55
CA THR A 347 6.96 7.28 -0.65
C THR A 347 7.05 6.01 0.20
N TYR A 348 8.27 5.59 0.50
CA TYR A 348 8.50 4.58 1.53
C TYR A 348 8.52 5.19 2.94
N ASP A 349 8.71 6.51 3.02
CA ASP A 349 8.66 7.34 4.23
C ASP A 349 7.59 6.87 5.23
N ILE A 350 8.07 6.38 6.37
CA ILE A 350 7.23 6.01 7.52
C ILE A 350 7.24 7.05 8.65
N THR A 351 7.71 8.28 8.38
CA THR A 351 7.65 9.42 9.31
C THR A 351 6.22 9.70 9.75
N ASP A 352 6.02 9.75 11.06
CA ASP A 352 4.76 10.13 11.69
C ASP A 352 5.09 10.98 12.93
N VAL A 353 4.80 12.28 12.83
CA VAL A 353 5.14 13.29 13.83
C VAL A 353 4.37 13.11 15.13
N ASP A 354 3.10 12.68 15.06
CA ASP A 354 2.31 12.35 16.26
C ASP A 354 2.84 11.08 16.94
N LEU A 355 3.54 10.24 16.18
CA LEU A 355 4.18 9.02 16.66
C LEU A 355 5.69 9.14 16.86
N GLU A 356 6.30 10.31 16.73
CA GLU A 356 7.75 10.52 16.88
C GLU A 356 8.61 9.58 15.99
N ILE A 357 8.02 9.01 14.92
CA ILE A 357 8.74 8.19 13.94
C ILE A 357 9.42 9.12 12.96
N VAL A 358 10.69 8.84 12.66
CA VAL A 358 11.53 9.57 11.70
C VAL A 358 12.16 8.54 10.77
N ASP A 359 12.18 8.87 9.48
CA ASP A 359 12.82 8.15 8.39
C ASP A 359 13.40 9.24 7.47
N SER A 360 14.69 9.52 7.59
CA SER A 360 15.30 10.76 7.04
C SER A 360 15.79 10.63 5.61
N ASP A 361 16.09 9.43 5.13
CA ASP A 361 16.45 9.16 3.72
C ASP A 361 15.30 8.53 2.91
N HIS A 362 14.19 8.21 3.57
CA HIS A 362 12.90 7.83 2.99
C HIS A 362 13.01 6.50 2.22
N ASP A 363 13.73 5.53 2.81
CA ASP A 363 13.84 4.15 2.34
C ASP A 363 12.76 3.22 2.93
N GLY A 364 12.11 3.63 4.02
CA GLY A 364 11.05 2.89 4.72
C GLY A 364 11.49 2.17 5.99
N VAL A 365 12.75 2.29 6.39
CA VAL A 365 13.25 1.95 7.73
C VAL A 365 13.12 3.20 8.60
N SER A 366 12.68 3.02 9.84
CA SER A 366 12.64 4.13 10.80
C SER A 366 13.97 4.21 11.52
N LYS A 367 14.40 5.41 11.89
CA LYS A 367 15.59 5.66 12.71
C LYS A 367 15.76 4.73 13.92
N GLU A 368 14.69 4.42 14.68
CA GLU A 368 14.81 3.50 15.83
C GLU A 368 15.20 2.06 15.41
N THR A 369 14.72 1.65 14.24
CA THR A 369 15.05 0.35 13.62
C THR A 369 16.50 0.40 13.13
N GLU A 370 16.93 1.46 12.44
CA GLU A 370 18.32 1.64 11.99
C GLU A 370 19.31 1.70 13.15
N ASP A 371 19.04 2.52 14.19
CA ASP A 371 19.79 2.58 15.45
C ASP A 371 19.92 1.17 16.09
N LYS A 372 18.94 0.28 15.86
CA LYS A 372 18.95 -1.12 16.33
C LYS A 372 19.70 -2.08 15.41
N TYR A 373 19.80 -1.81 14.11
CA TYR A 373 20.59 -2.60 13.16
C TYR A 373 22.03 -2.07 12.99
N GLY A 374 22.32 -0.85 13.46
CA GLY A 374 23.61 -0.18 13.30
C GLY A 374 23.70 0.67 12.01
N SER A 375 22.61 0.74 11.26
CA SER A 375 22.55 1.41 9.95
C SER A 375 22.23 2.91 10.08
N SER A 376 22.12 3.64 8.98
CA SER A 376 22.30 5.10 8.94
C SER A 376 21.12 5.87 8.34
N ASP A 377 20.30 6.48 9.21
CA ASP A 377 19.16 7.41 8.99
C ASP A 377 19.50 8.70 8.18
N LYS A 378 20.19 8.54 7.06
CA LYS A 378 20.81 9.53 6.14
C LYS A 378 21.29 8.90 4.82
N LYS A 379 21.28 7.58 4.72
CA LYS A 379 21.80 6.75 3.63
C LYS A 379 20.87 5.55 3.45
N LEU A 380 20.10 5.57 2.37
CA LEU A 380 19.32 4.43 1.87
C LEU A 380 20.15 3.14 1.66
N ASP A 381 21.47 3.26 1.49
CA ASP A 381 22.45 2.18 1.39
C ASP A 381 23.62 2.56 2.31
N THR A 382 23.66 1.98 3.50
CA THR A 382 24.52 2.41 4.61
C THR A 382 26.00 2.16 4.30
N ASP A 383 26.35 0.99 3.78
CA ASP A 383 27.73 0.65 3.52
C ASP A 383 28.17 0.95 2.08
N GLY A 384 27.24 0.99 1.11
CA GLY A 384 27.46 1.25 -0.31
C GLY A 384 27.69 0.00 -1.18
N ASP A 385 27.08 -1.15 -0.90
CA ASP A 385 27.26 -2.41 -1.66
C ASP A 385 26.34 -2.47 -2.90
N GLY A 386 25.22 -1.76 -2.86
CA GLY A 386 24.20 -1.72 -3.90
C GLY A 386 22.83 -2.31 -3.51
N LEU A 387 22.68 -2.88 -2.32
CA LEU A 387 21.41 -3.11 -1.63
C LEU A 387 20.97 -1.85 -0.86
N ALA A 388 19.70 -1.82 -0.43
CA ALA A 388 19.19 -0.77 0.45
C ALA A 388 18.93 -1.35 1.85
N ASP A 389 19.14 -0.55 2.90
CA ASP A 389 18.99 -0.95 4.30
C ASP A 389 17.64 -1.66 4.55
N LEU A 390 16.53 -1.14 3.99
CA LEU A 390 15.22 -1.79 4.01
C LEU A 390 15.26 -3.23 3.48
N GLU A 391 15.90 -3.45 2.33
CA GLU A 391 15.92 -4.74 1.65
C GLU A 391 16.78 -5.75 2.40
N GLU A 392 17.91 -5.30 2.93
CA GLU A 392 18.79 -6.10 3.78
C GLU A 392 18.07 -6.55 5.05
N ILE A 393 17.42 -5.63 5.76
CA ILE A 393 16.73 -5.90 7.01
C ILE A 393 15.47 -6.77 6.81
N ASN A 394 14.71 -6.58 5.72
CA ASN A 394 13.39 -7.20 5.54
C ASN A 394 13.32 -8.33 4.50
N PHE A 395 14.20 -8.37 3.51
CA PHE A 395 14.13 -9.32 2.39
C PHE A 395 15.34 -10.25 2.35
N TRP A 396 16.57 -9.74 2.43
CA TRP A 396 17.80 -10.53 2.31
C TRP A 396 18.30 -11.10 3.63
N PHE A 397 17.97 -10.46 4.74
CA PHE A 397 18.40 -10.79 6.10
C PHE A 397 19.94 -10.74 6.25
N SER A 398 20.57 -9.81 5.51
CA SER A 398 21.99 -9.43 5.59
C SER A 398 22.26 -8.40 6.71
N ASP A 399 23.54 -8.05 6.90
CA ASP A 399 23.98 -6.98 7.80
C ASP A 399 24.19 -5.67 7.01
N PRO A 400 23.29 -4.66 7.15
CA PRO A 400 23.36 -3.40 6.39
C PRO A 400 24.56 -2.52 6.73
N THR A 401 25.48 -3.00 7.57
CA THR A 401 26.74 -2.32 7.88
C THR A 401 27.97 -3.02 7.28
N ASN A 402 27.78 -4.13 6.57
CA ASN A 402 28.85 -5.01 6.11
C ASN A 402 28.57 -5.72 4.76
N LYS A 403 29.08 -5.11 3.68
CA LYS A 403 29.15 -5.56 2.27
C LYS A 403 29.32 -7.03 1.93
N ASP A 404 29.80 -7.82 2.86
CA ASP A 404 30.20 -9.22 2.74
C ASP A 404 29.75 -9.86 4.06
N THR A 405 28.43 -10.07 4.18
CA THR A 405 27.75 -10.41 5.44
C THR A 405 28.29 -11.70 6.04
N ASP A 406 28.59 -12.71 5.21
CA ASP A 406 29.05 -14.02 5.65
C ASP A 406 30.59 -14.20 5.65
N GLY A 407 31.32 -13.28 5.02
CA GLY A 407 32.79 -13.20 5.03
C GLY A 407 33.48 -14.08 3.99
N ASP A 408 32.80 -14.51 2.93
CA ASP A 408 33.36 -15.38 1.88
C ASP A 408 34.17 -14.64 0.79
N SER A 409 34.22 -13.30 0.85
CA SER A 409 34.89 -12.37 -0.08
C SER A 409 34.13 -12.01 -1.36
N TYR A 410 32.87 -12.40 -1.51
CA TYR A 410 31.93 -11.73 -2.41
C TYR A 410 31.16 -10.64 -1.67
N SER A 411 30.38 -9.84 -2.40
CA SER A 411 29.46 -8.90 -1.78
C SER A 411 28.02 -9.33 -1.97
N ASP A 412 27.20 -9.02 -0.98
CA ASP A 412 25.81 -9.46 -0.83
C ASP A 412 24.99 -9.22 -2.11
N MET A 413 25.08 -8.02 -2.70
CA MET A 413 24.44 -7.70 -3.97
C MET A 413 24.91 -8.61 -5.15
N PRO A 414 26.20 -8.66 -5.52
CA PRO A 414 26.71 -9.65 -6.47
C PRO A 414 26.26 -11.09 -6.24
N GLU A 415 26.16 -11.56 -5.00
CA GLU A 415 25.68 -12.90 -4.68
C GLU A 415 24.22 -13.09 -5.07
N ILE A 416 23.34 -12.17 -4.63
CA ILE A 416 21.92 -12.17 -4.93
C ILE A 416 21.67 -12.22 -6.44
N LEU A 417 22.41 -11.42 -7.23
CA LEU A 417 22.30 -11.41 -8.69
C LEU A 417 22.66 -12.76 -9.34
N ASN A 418 23.58 -13.52 -8.73
CA ASN A 418 24.07 -14.79 -9.23
C ASN A 418 23.37 -16.02 -8.61
N GLY A 419 22.42 -15.82 -7.70
CA GLY A 419 21.66 -16.90 -7.06
C GLY A 419 22.30 -17.48 -5.80
N TYR A 420 23.19 -16.72 -5.14
CA TYR A 420 23.80 -17.05 -3.85
C TYR A 420 23.19 -16.21 -2.73
N PRO A 421 23.04 -16.75 -1.50
CA PRO A 421 22.45 -16.02 -0.40
C PRO A 421 23.52 -15.24 0.39
N ALA A 422 23.36 -13.91 0.46
CA ALA A 422 24.22 -12.98 1.19
C ALA A 422 24.57 -13.39 2.65
N ALA A 423 23.71 -14.18 3.29
CA ALA A 423 23.89 -14.65 4.67
C ALA A 423 24.10 -16.17 4.74
N GLY A 424 25.23 -16.67 4.24
CA GLY A 424 25.74 -18.00 4.52
C GLY A 424 25.81 -18.97 3.33
N TYR A 425 26.44 -20.13 3.54
CA TYR A 425 26.73 -21.07 2.46
C TYR A 425 25.50 -21.77 1.85
N GLY A 426 25.25 -21.58 0.55
CA GLY A 426 24.23 -22.32 -0.19
C GLY A 426 23.95 -21.83 -1.61
N ASN A 427 22.75 -22.14 -2.13
CA ASN A 427 22.15 -21.45 -3.27
C ASN A 427 20.81 -20.84 -2.80
N LEU A 428 20.40 -19.70 -3.35
CA LEU A 428 19.10 -19.05 -3.07
C LEU A 428 17.87 -19.93 -3.36
N ASN A 429 18.06 -21.06 -4.05
CA ASN A 429 17.02 -22.06 -4.32
C ASN A 429 16.40 -22.70 -3.06
N THR A 430 17.02 -22.51 -1.88
CA THR A 430 16.47 -22.90 -0.57
C THR A 430 16.39 -21.69 0.36
N LEU A 431 15.47 -20.77 0.06
CA LEU A 431 15.02 -19.76 1.01
C LEU A 431 14.54 -20.46 2.31
N LEU A 432 14.99 -19.99 3.48
CA LEU A 432 14.46 -20.50 4.74
C LEU A 432 12.97 -20.11 4.84
N ALA A 433 12.16 -21.00 5.41
CA ALA A 433 10.75 -20.72 5.61
C ALA A 433 10.58 -19.48 6.52
N ASP A 434 9.70 -18.56 6.10
CA ASP A 434 9.44 -17.28 6.76
C ASP A 434 10.63 -16.28 6.79
N THR A 435 11.56 -16.35 5.82
CA THR A 435 12.72 -15.42 5.69
C THR A 435 12.92 -14.83 4.29
N TYR A 436 11.87 -14.70 3.48
CA TYR A 436 11.96 -13.96 2.23
C TYR A 436 10.58 -13.48 1.80
N GLU A 437 10.44 -12.19 1.50
CA GLU A 437 9.26 -11.65 0.83
C GLU A 437 9.69 -10.98 -0.48
N TYR A 438 9.17 -11.48 -1.61
CA TYR A 438 9.43 -10.92 -2.94
C TYR A 438 9.21 -9.40 -2.99
N PRO A 439 10.05 -8.58 -3.64
CA PRO A 439 9.83 -7.13 -3.74
C PRO A 439 8.45 -6.73 -4.29
N ILE A 440 7.98 -5.54 -3.94
CA ILE A 440 6.72 -4.99 -4.48
C ILE A 440 6.84 -4.88 -6.01
N GLY A 441 5.82 -5.28 -6.74
CA GLY A 441 5.83 -5.35 -8.20
C GLY A 441 6.21 -6.72 -8.76
N SER A 442 6.71 -7.64 -7.93
CA SER A 442 7.14 -8.97 -8.38
C SER A 442 6.00 -9.80 -8.97
N ILE A 443 6.30 -10.51 -10.05
CA ILE A 443 5.43 -11.51 -10.67
C ILE A 443 5.93 -12.90 -10.31
N ILE A 444 5.11 -13.59 -9.52
CA ILE A 444 5.47 -14.83 -8.81
C ILE A 444 4.64 -15.97 -9.35
N LYS A 445 5.29 -17.07 -9.69
CA LYS A 445 4.66 -18.31 -10.09
C LYS A 445 4.65 -19.27 -8.91
N ASN A 446 3.45 -19.64 -8.45
CA ASN A 446 3.29 -20.70 -7.47
C ASN A 446 3.26 -22.06 -8.18
N TYR A 447 4.17 -22.96 -7.85
CA TYR A 447 4.20 -24.30 -8.43
C TYR A 447 3.11 -25.22 -7.87
N ALA A 448 2.59 -24.96 -6.67
CA ALA A 448 1.59 -25.81 -6.02
C ALA A 448 0.23 -25.76 -6.73
N ASP A 449 -0.18 -24.59 -7.24
CA ASP A 449 -1.43 -24.42 -8.01
C ASP A 449 -1.22 -24.04 -9.48
N LYS A 450 0.04 -23.80 -9.89
CA LYS A 450 0.45 -23.36 -11.24
C LYS A 450 -0.18 -22.04 -11.65
N LYS A 451 -0.30 -21.10 -10.71
CA LYS A 451 -0.81 -19.74 -10.96
C LYS A 451 0.28 -18.69 -10.83
N LEU A 452 0.06 -17.58 -11.53
CA LEU A 452 0.84 -16.36 -11.49
C LEU A 452 0.15 -15.36 -10.56
N TYR A 453 0.95 -14.57 -9.84
CA TYR A 453 0.50 -13.57 -8.89
C TYR A 453 1.37 -12.30 -8.97
N TYR A 454 0.77 -11.13 -8.78
CA TYR A 454 1.45 -9.83 -8.65
C TYR A 454 1.45 -9.39 -7.18
N ARG A 455 2.61 -9.08 -6.59
CA ARG A 455 2.68 -8.42 -5.27
C ARG A 455 2.45 -6.92 -5.44
N HIS A 456 1.34 -6.39 -4.97
CA HIS A 456 1.03 -4.95 -5.04
C HIS A 456 1.65 -4.19 -3.87
N SER A 457 1.82 -2.87 -4.05
CA SER A 457 2.23 -1.90 -3.03
C SER A 457 1.33 -1.80 -1.78
N ASN A 458 0.27 -2.59 -1.69
CA ASN A 458 -0.59 -2.73 -0.50
C ASN A 458 -0.35 -4.03 0.30
N GLY A 459 0.70 -4.80 -0.05
CA GLY A 459 1.04 -6.07 0.61
C GLY A 459 0.17 -7.27 0.22
N LYS A 460 -0.76 -7.12 -0.73
CA LYS A 460 -1.58 -8.24 -1.26
C LYS A 460 -1.00 -8.82 -2.55
N TYR A 461 -1.32 -10.09 -2.76
CA TYR A 461 -1.02 -10.84 -3.98
C TYR A 461 -2.28 -10.94 -4.85
N TYR A 462 -2.15 -10.56 -6.12
CA TYR A 462 -3.24 -10.50 -7.08
C TYR A 462 -3.05 -11.56 -8.16
N TYR A 463 -4.02 -12.48 -8.29
CA TYR A 463 -3.96 -13.54 -9.30
C TYR A 463 -3.87 -12.94 -10.71
N LEU A 464 -2.87 -13.37 -11.48
CA LEU A 464 -2.58 -12.93 -12.84
C LEU A 464 -2.97 -13.94 -13.93
N GLY A 465 -3.32 -15.19 -13.61
CA GLY A 465 -3.54 -16.24 -14.62
C GLY A 465 -2.74 -17.51 -14.34
N ARG A 466 -2.81 -18.51 -15.22
CA ARG A 466 -2.01 -19.75 -15.09
C ARG A 466 -0.70 -19.72 -15.87
N ASP A 467 -0.68 -18.95 -16.94
CA ASP A 467 0.46 -18.74 -17.82
C ASP A 467 0.31 -17.37 -18.51
N THR A 468 1.37 -16.94 -19.20
CA THR A 468 1.43 -15.63 -19.88
C THR A 468 0.51 -15.53 -21.11
N ASN A 469 -0.15 -16.62 -21.49
CA ASN A 469 -1.07 -16.70 -22.61
C ASN A 469 -2.55 -16.78 -22.22
N ASP A 470 -2.86 -17.02 -20.94
CA ASP A 470 -4.21 -17.08 -20.36
C ASP A 470 -5.01 -15.84 -20.76
N LYS A 471 -6.31 -16.02 -21.05
CA LYS A 471 -7.23 -14.89 -21.26
C LYS A 471 -7.30 -13.99 -20.03
N ASN A 472 -7.20 -14.57 -18.84
CA ASN A 472 -7.10 -13.80 -17.62
C ASN A 472 -5.80 -12.99 -17.64
N PHE A 473 -4.64 -13.58 -17.86
CA PHE A 473 -3.37 -12.82 -17.96
C PHE A 473 -3.39 -11.69 -19.00
N LYS A 474 -4.13 -11.88 -20.10
CA LYS A 474 -4.34 -10.86 -21.14
C LYS A 474 -5.44 -9.84 -20.83
N ASN A 475 -6.35 -10.12 -19.89
CA ASN A 475 -7.52 -9.28 -19.55
C ASN A 475 -7.52 -8.76 -18.09
N LEU A 476 -6.61 -9.21 -17.21
CA LEU A 476 -6.59 -8.93 -15.77
C LEU A 476 -5.95 -7.57 -15.45
N ASN A 477 -6.27 -6.51 -16.20
CA ASN A 477 -5.69 -5.16 -16.05
C ASN A 477 -4.14 -5.05 -16.06
N PHE A 478 -3.41 -6.15 -16.24
CA PHE A 478 -2.04 -6.20 -16.79
C PHE A 478 -2.11 -6.23 -18.33
N ASP A 479 -3.07 -5.47 -18.88
CA ASP A 479 -3.36 -5.39 -20.31
C ASP A 479 -2.10 -4.89 -21.06
N PRO A 480 -1.79 -5.41 -22.27
CA PRO A 480 -0.89 -4.71 -23.19
C PRO A 480 -1.23 -3.21 -23.38
N LYS A 481 -2.46 -2.80 -23.02
CA LYS A 481 -2.94 -1.45 -22.76
C LYS A 481 -3.26 -1.18 -21.26
N PHE A 482 -2.28 -1.24 -20.35
CA PHE A 482 -2.29 -0.53 -19.04
C PHE A 482 -2.64 0.99 -19.07
N VAL A 483 -3.21 1.53 -20.15
CA VAL A 483 -3.42 2.97 -20.32
C VAL A 483 -4.32 3.50 -19.21
N SER A 484 -3.90 4.63 -18.63
CA SER A 484 -4.62 5.50 -17.71
C SER A 484 -6.08 5.13 -17.47
N LEU A 485 -6.31 4.33 -16.42
CA LEU A 485 -7.60 4.19 -15.77
C LEU A 485 -7.45 4.55 -14.30
N SER A 486 -8.45 5.26 -13.77
CA SER A 486 -8.67 5.43 -12.33
C SER A 486 -8.76 4.04 -11.66
N PRO A 487 -8.29 3.84 -10.42
CA PRO A 487 -7.83 2.54 -9.93
C PRO A 487 -8.92 1.44 -9.97
N TYR A 488 -8.81 0.61 -11.00
CA TYR A 488 -9.59 -0.60 -11.17
C TYR A 488 -8.77 -1.77 -10.61
N ASN A 489 -8.95 -2.02 -9.31
CA ASN A 489 -8.37 -3.19 -8.67
C ASN A 489 -8.81 -4.45 -9.42
N ILE A 490 -7.86 -5.35 -9.59
CA ILE A 490 -8.10 -6.74 -9.93
C ILE A 490 -8.57 -7.39 -8.62
N ASP A 491 -9.68 -8.13 -8.62
CA ASP A 491 -10.04 -8.99 -7.49
C ASP A 491 -9.87 -10.46 -7.92
N PHE A 492 -9.30 -11.33 -7.06
CA PHE A 492 -10.00 -12.52 -6.53
C PHE A 492 -9.15 -13.43 -5.61
N MET A 493 -9.75 -13.69 -4.44
CA MET A 493 -9.59 -14.82 -3.51
C MET A 493 -8.35 -14.98 -2.62
N ALA A 494 -8.67 -14.85 -1.33
CA ALA A 494 -8.04 -15.50 -0.20
C ALA A 494 -7.75 -17.00 -0.41
N GLU A 495 -6.48 -17.38 -0.25
CA GLU A 495 -6.01 -18.49 0.59
C GLU A 495 -4.47 -18.42 0.60
N LYS A 496 -3.87 -17.84 1.65
CA LYS A 496 -2.42 -17.92 1.86
C LYS A 496 -2.06 -19.36 2.29
N LYS A 497 -1.79 -20.23 1.32
CA LYS A 497 -1.04 -21.46 1.57
C LYS A 497 0.44 -21.13 1.51
N THR A 498 1.20 -21.58 2.52
CA THR A 498 2.64 -21.37 2.64
C THR A 498 3.37 -21.77 1.36
N PHE A 499 3.93 -20.77 0.66
CA PHE A 499 4.51 -20.94 -0.67
C PHE A 499 5.96 -21.41 -0.60
N SER A 500 6.20 -22.63 -0.12
CA SER A 500 7.53 -23.27 -0.14
C SER A 500 7.96 -23.77 -1.53
N ASN A 501 7.22 -23.41 -2.59
CA ASN A 501 7.47 -23.80 -3.98
C ASN A 501 7.04 -22.66 -4.93
N THR A 502 7.84 -21.60 -5.03
CA THR A 502 7.61 -20.47 -5.95
C THR A 502 8.86 -20.11 -6.77
N GLU A 503 8.64 -19.51 -7.94
CA GLU A 503 9.67 -19.01 -8.86
C GLU A 503 9.31 -17.58 -9.30
N ILE A 504 10.33 -16.70 -9.41
CA ILE A 504 10.17 -15.38 -10.04
C ILE A 504 10.17 -15.60 -11.55
N ILE A 505 9.13 -15.13 -12.26
CA ILE A 505 9.22 -15.07 -13.72
C ILE A 505 9.82 -13.73 -14.11
N TYR A 506 11.07 -13.76 -14.54
CA TYR A 506 11.74 -12.58 -15.11
C TYR A 506 10.99 -12.12 -16.39
N PRO A 507 10.77 -10.82 -16.62
CA PRO A 507 10.00 -10.36 -17.79
C PRO A 507 10.58 -10.73 -19.16
N THR A 508 11.85 -11.11 -19.21
CA THR A 508 12.49 -11.70 -20.41
C THR A 508 11.83 -13.01 -20.83
N GLU A 509 11.38 -13.85 -19.89
CA GLU A 509 10.63 -15.08 -20.19
C GLU A 509 9.16 -14.80 -20.52
N MET A 510 8.58 -13.77 -19.90
CA MET A 510 7.21 -13.33 -20.20
C MET A 510 7.05 -12.79 -21.62
N LEU A 511 8.15 -12.34 -22.24
CA LEU A 511 8.19 -11.70 -23.55
C LEU A 511 8.76 -12.61 -24.66
N ALA A 512 8.60 -13.94 -24.49
CA ALA A 512 8.72 -14.92 -25.56
C ALA A 512 7.72 -14.71 -26.73
N GLY A 513 6.85 -13.69 -26.65
CA GLY A 513 5.99 -13.17 -27.72
C GLY A 513 6.27 -11.71 -28.08
N ASP A 514 7.55 -11.35 -28.28
CA ASP A 514 8.09 -10.09 -28.87
C ASP A 514 8.73 -9.05 -27.91
N ILE A 515 9.84 -9.41 -27.24
CA ILE A 515 11.02 -8.52 -27.34
C ILE A 515 11.80 -8.93 -28.59
N ILE A 516 11.58 -8.17 -29.66
CA ILE A 516 12.41 -8.28 -30.87
C ILE A 516 13.81 -7.76 -30.52
N LYS A 517 14.81 -8.58 -30.81
CA LYS A 517 16.23 -8.24 -30.73
C LYS A 517 16.52 -6.91 -31.45
N MET A 518 17.38 -6.08 -30.85
CA MET A 518 18.15 -5.10 -31.62
C MET A 518 19.12 -5.82 -32.57
#